data_AF-A0A443HSX5-F1
#
_entry.id   AF-A0A443HSX5-F1
#
_cell.length_a   1.000
_cell.length_b   1.000
_cell.length_c   1.000
_cell.angle_alpha   90.00
_cell.angle_beta   90.00
_cell.angle_gamma   90.00
#
_symmetry.space_group_name_H-M   'P 1'
#
loop_
_entity.id
_entity.type
_entity.pdbx_description
1 polymer ?
#
loop_
_entity_poly.entity_id
_entity_poly.type
_entity_poly.pdbx_seq_one_letter_code
_entity_poly.pdbx_strand_id
1 'polypeptide(L)'
;MDLALKHREEATARLYGDPHNPLLHLERGRIHEQLGYPDLAAADAYRALTLFESVVDPDGCEFLARKRKDVTEQEEQEKEKRDEGDGEEEDDDEEENFTPTSQEEYDSSIGDVYGLLVRSLVRCGCLRDAYEFCLRGMNLLADGDGDLVKSEEIGLKEEMEKIKRISAIQERRRRRGSNSAAADDGEAEKEVQLNPTTLNAQGYARRVLYPWNEHEPDRKAADTLQLLNERLGDVAPKCEVRAVSLPALHNDHPSHGSKKDGQDETKNANEEVSIQLGLFAKEDIAPGEIILRETSLLTATNRLHDDLCDACNGPLPELSSGNPPVACIECDDTIFCSQECHDRAQEVYHAAVCGQEGLESIGKDIPDPKDKADYLYLLLLGRAIAMAATQEVHPLELPEVKYIWGDFHDLPSSSTVISPSATSTEQTLLPWESDPTSTLPFSFQLSILQPMRILEEMGLDPFATLPLYDTWVLNTLYAKFRGTASGRLSTWDGGPEVCAVHPLWCLANHSCDPNVRWEWGAEITFMARTTEERAMWKEKDGRESRRNRGGIKKDEEILNHYCDIGLSVKERREWARGALGGMCLCERCLWEASLEE
;
A
#
# COMPACT_ATOMS: atom_id res chain seq x y z
N MET A 1 -15.60 6.50 19.91
CA MET A 1 -14.44 5.87 19.24
C MET A 1 -14.03 4.64 20.02
N ASP A 2 -13.74 4.77 21.32
CA ASP A 2 -13.28 3.67 22.19
C ASP A 2 -14.20 2.44 22.22
N LEU A 3 -15.53 2.61 22.31
CA LEU A 3 -16.46 1.48 22.30
C LEU A 3 -16.45 0.70 20.97
N ALA A 4 -16.34 1.42 19.83
CA ALA A 4 -16.30 0.80 18.51
C ALA A 4 -14.96 0.08 18.27
N LEU A 5 -13.85 0.61 18.79
CA LEU A 5 -12.56 -0.07 18.78
C LEU A 5 -12.58 -1.34 19.63
N LYS A 6 -13.22 -1.30 20.80
CA LYS A 6 -13.42 -2.50 21.63
C LYS A 6 -14.24 -3.57 20.91
N HIS A 7 -15.34 -3.20 20.25
CA HIS A 7 -16.12 -4.15 19.46
C HIS A 7 -15.29 -4.73 18.30
N ARG A 8 -14.44 -3.93 17.65
CA ARG A 8 -13.52 -4.42 16.61
C ARG A 8 -12.55 -5.46 17.16
N GLU A 9 -11.96 -5.20 18.33
CA GLU A 9 -11.05 -6.13 19.00
C GLU A 9 -11.74 -7.46 19.32
N GLU A 10 -12.93 -7.41 19.93
CA GLU A 10 -13.75 -8.59 20.27
C GLU A 10 -14.16 -9.40 19.03
N ALA A 11 -14.58 -8.72 17.95
CA ALA A 11 -14.91 -9.38 16.69
C ALA A 11 -13.68 -10.00 16.01
N THR A 12 -12.54 -9.32 16.05
CA THR A 12 -11.27 -9.82 15.49
C THR A 12 -10.79 -11.05 16.25
N ALA A 13 -10.86 -11.05 17.58
CA ALA A 13 -10.47 -12.20 18.40
C ALA A 13 -11.34 -13.43 18.13
N ARG A 14 -12.66 -13.25 17.95
CA ARG A 14 -13.55 -14.35 17.54
C ARG A 14 -13.20 -14.86 16.15
N LEU A 15 -12.97 -13.95 15.19
CA LEU A 15 -12.60 -14.33 13.83
C LEU A 15 -11.27 -15.12 13.79
N TYR A 16 -10.27 -14.73 14.58
CA TYR A 16 -9.01 -15.50 14.65
C TYR A 16 -9.19 -16.91 15.24
N GLY A 17 -10.20 -17.13 16.08
CA GLY A 17 -10.53 -18.45 16.60
C GLY A 17 -11.41 -19.31 15.67
N ASP A 18 -12.04 -18.70 14.66
CA ASP A 18 -12.94 -19.35 13.71
C ASP A 18 -12.83 -18.68 12.32
N PRO A 19 -11.66 -18.78 11.65
CA PRO A 19 -11.32 -17.95 10.50
C PRO A 19 -12.13 -18.24 9.23
N HIS A 20 -12.71 -19.44 9.14
CA HIS A 20 -13.50 -19.90 7.99
C HIS A 20 -15.00 -19.61 8.12
N ASN A 21 -15.39 -18.84 9.14
CA ASN A 21 -16.78 -18.49 9.39
C ASN A 21 -17.15 -17.19 8.63
N PRO A 22 -17.92 -17.27 7.53
CA PRO A 22 -18.24 -16.10 6.72
C PRO A 22 -19.05 -15.03 7.49
N LEU A 23 -19.81 -15.44 8.52
CA LEU A 23 -20.61 -14.51 9.33
C LEU A 23 -19.73 -13.64 10.23
N LEU A 24 -18.60 -14.16 10.73
CA LEU A 24 -17.65 -13.38 11.53
C LEU A 24 -16.90 -12.36 10.68
N HIS A 25 -16.57 -12.70 9.43
CA HIS A 25 -16.04 -11.74 8.46
C HIS A 25 -17.05 -10.62 8.19
N LEU A 26 -18.31 -10.96 7.89
CA LEU A 26 -19.37 -9.97 7.67
C LEU A 26 -19.58 -9.05 8.90
N GLU A 27 -19.56 -9.61 10.11
CA GLU A 27 -19.68 -8.85 11.35
C GLU A 27 -18.51 -7.86 11.51
N ARG A 28 -17.27 -8.32 11.35
CA ARG A 28 -16.07 -7.48 11.44
C ARG A 28 -16.07 -6.38 10.37
N GLY A 29 -16.46 -6.71 9.15
CA GLY A 29 -16.58 -5.77 8.04
C GLY A 29 -17.57 -4.63 8.32
N ARG A 30 -18.72 -4.94 8.95
CA ARG A 30 -19.68 -3.90 9.40
C ARG A 30 -19.09 -2.97 10.46
N ILE A 31 -18.26 -3.50 11.37
CA ILE A 31 -17.57 -2.69 12.38
C ILE A 31 -16.51 -1.80 11.71
N HIS A 32 -15.74 -2.32 10.76
CA HIS A 32 -14.80 -1.54 9.96
C HIS A 32 -15.51 -0.40 9.18
N GLU A 33 -16.68 -0.67 8.58
CA GLU A 33 -17.49 0.36 7.91
C GLU A 33 -17.92 1.47 8.88
N GLN A 34 -18.34 1.12 10.10
CA GLN A 34 -18.73 2.07 11.16
C GLN A 34 -17.55 2.91 11.66
N LEU A 35 -16.34 2.32 11.70
CA LEU A 35 -15.11 3.03 12.04
C LEU A 35 -14.59 3.92 10.89
N GLY A 36 -15.20 3.83 9.71
CA GLY A 36 -14.81 4.60 8.53
C GLY A 36 -13.61 4.03 7.78
N TYR A 37 -13.41 2.71 7.83
CA TYR A 37 -12.40 1.98 7.06
C TYR A 37 -13.08 1.12 5.97
N PRO A 38 -13.56 1.74 4.88
CA PRO A 38 -14.23 1.02 3.80
C PRO A 38 -13.29 0.04 3.08
N ASP A 39 -11.99 0.30 3.07
CA ASP A 39 -10.95 -0.59 2.54
C ASP A 39 -10.93 -1.94 3.27
N LEU A 40 -10.98 -1.90 4.61
CA LEU A 40 -11.01 -3.11 5.44
C LEU A 40 -12.38 -3.80 5.38
N ALA A 41 -13.46 -3.02 5.33
CA ALA A 41 -14.81 -3.55 5.19
C ALA A 41 -15.02 -4.28 3.85
N ALA A 42 -14.48 -3.74 2.75
CA ALA A 42 -14.51 -4.39 1.44
C ALA A 42 -13.76 -5.72 1.45
N ALA A 43 -12.59 -5.78 2.10
CA ALA A 43 -11.82 -7.01 2.18
C ALA A 43 -12.51 -8.09 3.03
N ASP A 44 -13.09 -7.72 4.17
CA ASP A 44 -13.88 -8.65 4.99
C ASP A 44 -15.14 -9.14 4.26
N ALA A 45 -15.85 -8.25 3.57
CA ALA A 45 -17.01 -8.63 2.76
C ALA A 45 -16.61 -9.58 1.63
N TYR A 46 -15.46 -9.38 0.98
CA TYR A 46 -14.98 -10.27 -0.06
C TYR A 46 -14.53 -11.64 0.49
N ARG A 47 -13.90 -11.69 1.67
CA ARG A 47 -13.59 -12.94 2.35
C ARG A 47 -14.86 -13.73 2.72
N ALA A 48 -15.87 -13.04 3.24
CA ALA A 48 -17.18 -13.65 3.49
C ALA A 48 -17.81 -14.20 2.19
N LEU A 49 -17.76 -13.42 1.10
CA LEU A 49 -18.26 -13.84 -0.20
C LEU A 49 -17.54 -15.10 -0.71
N THR A 50 -16.21 -15.12 -0.65
CA THR A 50 -15.36 -16.23 -1.09
C THR A 50 -15.68 -17.51 -0.33
N LEU A 51 -15.81 -17.44 1.00
CA LEU A 51 -16.23 -18.59 1.81
C LEU A 51 -17.65 -19.03 1.44
N PHE A 52 -18.59 -18.10 1.27
CA PHE A 52 -19.95 -18.44 0.89
C PHE A 52 -20.08 -19.10 -0.49
N GLU A 53 -19.15 -18.87 -1.43
CA GLU A 53 -19.11 -19.60 -2.70
C GLU A 53 -18.99 -21.11 -2.48
N SER A 54 -18.25 -21.55 -1.45
CA SER A 54 -18.13 -22.97 -1.09
C SER A 54 -19.42 -23.62 -0.57
N VAL A 55 -20.42 -22.83 -0.16
CA VAL A 55 -21.74 -23.38 0.21
C VAL A 55 -22.53 -23.77 -1.04
N VAL A 56 -22.35 -23.04 -2.14
CA VAL A 56 -23.05 -23.24 -3.41
C VAL A 56 -22.32 -24.22 -4.31
N ASP A 57 -20.98 -24.14 -4.34
CA ASP A 57 -20.10 -25.00 -5.14
C ASP A 57 -18.89 -25.48 -4.30
N PRO A 58 -19.11 -26.46 -3.38
CA PRO A 58 -18.04 -26.95 -2.51
C PRO A 58 -16.86 -27.57 -3.27
N ASP A 59 -17.13 -28.26 -4.37
CA ASP A 59 -16.12 -28.98 -5.15
C ASP A 59 -15.17 -28.03 -5.91
N GLY A 60 -15.59 -26.78 -6.13
CA GLY A 60 -14.81 -25.74 -6.80
C GLY A 60 -13.97 -24.87 -5.87
N CYS A 61 -14.08 -25.06 -4.55
CA CYS A 61 -13.46 -24.19 -3.55
C CYS A 61 -12.38 -24.91 -2.75
N GLU A 62 -11.23 -24.26 -2.58
CA GLU A 62 -10.15 -24.78 -1.74
C GLU A 62 -10.48 -24.66 -0.24
N PHE A 63 -11.13 -23.56 0.15
CA PHE A 63 -11.50 -23.28 1.53
C PHE A 63 -13.02 -23.37 1.74
N LEU A 64 -13.44 -24.16 2.72
CA LEU A 64 -14.86 -24.41 2.99
C LEU A 64 -15.39 -23.52 4.12
N ALA A 65 -16.60 -22.97 3.94
CA ALA A 65 -17.30 -22.21 4.95
C ALA A 65 -17.76 -23.12 6.10
N ARG A 66 -17.26 -22.86 7.29
CA ARG A 66 -17.56 -23.63 8.50
C ARG A 66 -17.58 -22.75 9.74
N LYS A 67 -18.24 -23.22 10.78
CA LYS A 67 -18.34 -22.56 12.08
C LYS A 67 -17.94 -23.50 13.19
N ARG A 68 -17.29 -22.98 14.22
CA ARG A 68 -16.95 -23.75 15.42
C ARG A 68 -18.25 -24.16 16.16
N LYS A 69 -18.34 -25.42 16.58
CA LYS A 69 -19.47 -25.94 17.40
C LYS A 69 -19.53 -25.22 18.74
N ASP A 70 -20.73 -25.04 19.26
CA ASP A 70 -20.92 -24.48 20.61
C ASP A 70 -20.47 -25.50 21.68
N VAL A 71 -20.04 -25.00 22.85
CA VAL A 71 -19.56 -25.84 23.97
C VAL A 71 -20.56 -26.93 24.36
N THR A 72 -21.86 -26.65 24.26
CA THR A 72 -22.92 -27.63 24.53
C THR A 72 -23.00 -28.75 23.49
N GLU A 73 -22.72 -28.47 22.22
CA GLU A 73 -22.69 -29.48 21.15
C GLU A 73 -21.43 -30.34 21.27
N GLN A 74 -20.31 -29.73 21.69
CA GLN A 74 -19.08 -30.45 22.03
C GLN A 74 -19.28 -31.38 23.23
N GLU A 75 -19.92 -30.92 24.31
CA GLU A 75 -20.23 -31.74 25.49
C GLU A 75 -21.21 -32.90 25.21
N GLU A 76 -22.12 -32.74 24.25
CA GLU A 76 -23.03 -33.81 23.81
C GLU A 76 -22.30 -34.86 22.97
N GLN A 77 -21.42 -34.45 22.05
CA GLN A 77 -20.59 -35.39 21.28
C GLN A 77 -19.57 -36.13 22.15
N GLU A 78 -18.94 -35.47 23.13
CA GLU A 78 -18.06 -36.13 24.09
C GLU A 78 -18.81 -37.18 24.94
N LYS A 79 -20.11 -36.98 25.19
CA LYS A 79 -20.95 -37.99 25.87
C LYS A 79 -21.28 -39.16 24.95
N GLU A 80 -21.60 -38.91 23.69
CA GLU A 80 -21.87 -39.98 22.71
C GLU A 80 -20.62 -40.82 22.44
N LYS A 81 -19.43 -40.19 22.28
CA LYS A 81 -18.15 -40.89 22.17
C LYS A 81 -17.77 -41.70 23.42
N ARG A 82 -18.21 -41.27 24.61
CA ARG A 82 -18.02 -42.04 25.86
C ARG A 82 -18.95 -43.25 25.98
N ASP A 83 -20.12 -43.21 25.34
CA ASP A 83 -21.07 -44.32 25.33
C ASP A 83 -20.79 -45.34 24.21
N GLU A 84 -20.14 -44.93 23.11
CA GLU A 84 -19.66 -45.80 22.03
C GLU A 84 -18.16 -46.14 22.23
N GLY A 85 -17.89 -47.20 23.00
CA GLY A 85 -16.56 -47.53 23.51
C GLY A 85 -15.38 -47.48 22.52
N ASP A 86 -14.40 -46.65 22.89
CA ASP A 86 -12.95 -46.66 22.63
C ASP A 86 -12.46 -47.41 21.39
N GLY A 87 -12.32 -46.67 20.29
CA GLY A 87 -11.47 -47.01 19.16
C GLY A 87 -10.43 -45.89 18.99
N GLU A 88 -9.16 -46.22 19.21
CA GLU A 88 -8.00 -45.34 19.04
C GLU A 88 -7.89 -44.84 17.59
N GLU A 89 -8.23 -43.57 17.34
CA GLU A 89 -7.76 -42.81 16.18
C GLU A 89 -7.32 -41.42 16.69
N GLU A 90 -6.06 -41.34 17.13
CA GLU A 90 -5.34 -40.08 17.28
C GLU A 90 -4.95 -39.64 15.84
N ASP A 91 -5.64 -38.62 15.29
CA ASP A 91 -5.09 -37.59 14.38
C ASP A 91 -6.16 -36.71 13.66
N ASP A 92 -7.47 -36.86 13.90
CA ASP A 92 -8.55 -36.08 13.20
C ASP A 92 -9.44 -35.20 14.14
N ASP A 93 -8.97 -34.83 15.33
CA ASP A 93 -9.78 -34.10 16.34
C ASP A 93 -10.19 -32.66 15.94
N GLU A 94 -9.54 -32.05 14.94
CA GLU A 94 -9.83 -30.65 14.57
C GLU A 94 -11.07 -30.49 13.70
N GLU A 95 -11.32 -31.37 12.72
CA GLU A 95 -12.51 -31.25 11.84
C GLU A 95 -13.81 -31.54 12.57
N GLU A 96 -13.77 -32.39 13.60
CA GLU A 96 -14.95 -32.71 14.40
C GLU A 96 -15.49 -31.51 15.18
N ASN A 97 -14.69 -30.48 15.42
CA ASN A 97 -15.10 -29.29 16.17
C ASN A 97 -15.84 -28.24 15.33
N PHE A 98 -16.04 -28.48 14.04
CA PHE A 98 -16.70 -27.55 13.15
C PHE A 98 -17.98 -28.14 12.54
N THR A 99 -18.91 -27.26 12.18
CA THR A 99 -20.07 -27.60 11.35
C THR A 99 -20.01 -26.78 10.06
N PRO A 100 -20.35 -27.38 8.90
CA PRO A 100 -20.48 -26.64 7.66
C PRO A 100 -21.50 -25.51 7.80
N THR A 101 -21.26 -24.40 7.10
CA THR A 101 -22.23 -23.31 7.02
C THR A 101 -23.42 -23.77 6.18
N SER A 102 -24.63 -23.56 6.70
CA SER A 102 -25.85 -24.05 6.06
C SER A 102 -26.30 -23.16 4.89
N GLN A 103 -27.08 -23.74 3.96
CA GLN A 103 -27.72 -22.98 2.88
C GLN A 103 -28.64 -21.85 3.42
N GLU A 104 -29.30 -22.06 4.56
CA GLU A 104 -30.15 -21.04 5.19
C GLU A 104 -29.34 -19.85 5.70
N GLU A 105 -28.15 -20.10 6.27
CA GLU A 105 -27.22 -19.04 6.69
C GLU A 105 -26.67 -18.28 5.48
N TYR A 106 -26.35 -18.98 4.39
CA TYR A 106 -25.99 -18.36 3.11
C TYR A 106 -27.13 -17.47 2.57
N ASP A 107 -28.34 -18.03 2.41
CA ASP A 107 -29.47 -17.34 1.79
C ASP A 107 -29.88 -16.08 2.59
N SER A 108 -29.76 -16.14 3.92
CA SER A 108 -30.08 -15.01 4.80
C SER A 108 -29.00 -13.92 4.85
N SER A 109 -27.75 -14.23 4.50
CA SER A 109 -26.60 -13.32 4.70
C SER A 109 -25.98 -12.82 3.40
N ILE A 110 -26.16 -13.52 2.28
CA ILE A 110 -25.47 -13.19 1.02
C ILE A 110 -25.82 -11.79 0.49
N GLY A 111 -27.07 -11.34 0.68
CA GLY A 111 -27.49 -9.99 0.31
C GLY A 111 -26.73 -8.90 1.09
N ASP A 112 -26.55 -9.11 2.39
CA ASP A 112 -25.77 -8.21 3.26
C ASP A 112 -24.29 -8.15 2.85
N VAL A 113 -23.72 -9.28 2.44
CA VAL A 113 -22.33 -9.38 1.97
C VAL A 113 -22.14 -8.53 0.70
N TYR A 114 -22.99 -8.72 -0.31
CA TYR A 114 -22.95 -7.88 -1.52
C TYR A 114 -23.19 -6.40 -1.20
N GLY A 115 -24.17 -6.11 -0.33
CA GLY A 115 -24.46 -4.75 0.10
C GLY A 115 -23.26 -4.06 0.74
N LEU A 116 -22.58 -4.74 1.68
CA LEU A 116 -21.38 -4.22 2.34
C LEU A 116 -20.21 -4.06 1.36
N LEU A 117 -19.94 -5.07 0.52
CA LEU A 117 -18.85 -5.05 -0.46
C LEU A 117 -19.01 -3.87 -1.44
N VAL A 118 -20.18 -3.74 -2.05
CA VAL A 118 -20.46 -2.68 -3.03
C VAL A 118 -20.37 -1.30 -2.40
N ARG A 119 -21.03 -1.07 -1.26
CA ARG A 119 -20.95 0.22 -0.54
C ARG A 119 -19.52 0.60 -0.22
N SER A 120 -18.72 -0.36 0.24
CA SER A 120 -17.33 -0.15 0.62
C SER A 120 -16.46 0.18 -0.60
N LEU A 121 -16.59 -0.56 -1.70
CA LEU A 121 -15.88 -0.28 -2.95
C LEU A 121 -16.27 1.09 -3.54
N VAL A 122 -17.55 1.48 -3.48
CA VAL A 122 -18.00 2.82 -3.89
C VAL A 122 -17.32 3.90 -3.04
N ARG A 123 -17.25 3.72 -1.71
CA ARG A 123 -16.58 4.67 -0.80
C ARG A 123 -15.08 4.78 -1.03
N CYS A 124 -14.43 3.69 -1.41
CA CYS A 124 -13.02 3.70 -1.84
C CYS A 124 -12.83 4.29 -3.24
N GLY A 125 -13.89 4.45 -4.05
CA GLY A 125 -13.78 4.91 -5.43
C GLY A 125 -13.43 3.82 -6.45
N CYS A 126 -13.50 2.54 -6.08
CA CYS A 126 -13.31 1.37 -6.94
C CYS A 126 -14.61 1.08 -7.74
N LEU A 127 -15.00 2.03 -8.59
CA LEU A 127 -16.33 2.06 -9.20
C LEU A 127 -16.56 0.92 -10.20
N ARG A 128 -15.51 0.46 -10.88
CA ARG A 128 -15.62 -0.66 -11.84
C ARG A 128 -16.00 -1.96 -11.13
N ASP A 129 -15.23 -2.33 -10.11
CA ASP A 129 -15.48 -3.53 -9.33
C ASP A 129 -16.81 -3.42 -8.56
N ALA A 130 -17.10 -2.25 -7.99
CA ALA A 130 -18.38 -1.98 -7.35
C ALA A 130 -19.56 -2.20 -8.31
N TYR A 131 -19.45 -1.74 -9.56
CA TYR A 131 -20.48 -1.94 -10.58
C TYR A 131 -20.69 -3.43 -10.89
N GLU A 132 -19.60 -4.17 -11.08
CA GLU A 132 -19.65 -5.60 -11.41
C GLU A 132 -20.26 -6.42 -10.26
N PHE A 133 -19.81 -6.22 -9.02
CA PHE A 133 -20.38 -6.89 -7.86
C PHE A 133 -21.82 -6.47 -7.59
N CYS A 134 -22.17 -5.20 -7.82
CA CYS A 134 -23.55 -4.74 -7.68
C CYS A 134 -24.48 -5.43 -8.69
N LEU A 135 -24.05 -5.58 -9.95
CA LEU A 135 -24.82 -6.31 -10.95
C LEU A 135 -24.99 -7.79 -10.58
N ARG A 136 -23.92 -8.45 -10.11
CA ARG A 136 -23.97 -9.84 -9.63
C ARG A 136 -24.97 -10.00 -8.48
N GLY A 137 -24.85 -9.16 -7.44
CA GLY A 137 -25.74 -9.19 -6.29
C GLY A 137 -27.20 -8.91 -6.67
N MET A 138 -27.47 -7.91 -7.52
CA MET A 138 -28.83 -7.65 -8.01
C MET A 138 -29.41 -8.83 -8.78
N ASN A 139 -28.63 -9.48 -9.64
CA ASN A 139 -29.10 -10.65 -10.39
C ASN A 139 -29.38 -11.84 -9.47
N LEU A 140 -28.55 -12.04 -8.44
CA LEU A 140 -28.75 -13.11 -7.46
C LEU A 140 -30.02 -12.89 -6.63
N LEU A 141 -30.30 -11.65 -6.22
CA LEU A 141 -31.43 -11.31 -5.36
C LEU A 141 -32.75 -11.10 -6.13
N ALA A 142 -32.71 -11.00 -7.46
CA ALA A 142 -33.89 -10.70 -8.30
C ALA A 142 -35.00 -11.74 -8.19
N ASP A 143 -34.64 -13.01 -7.96
CA ASP A 143 -35.57 -14.13 -7.87
C ASP A 143 -35.93 -14.51 -6.41
N GLY A 144 -35.37 -13.82 -5.42
CA GLY A 144 -35.56 -14.15 -4.01
C GLY A 144 -36.88 -13.61 -3.44
N ASP A 145 -37.54 -14.40 -2.58
CA ASP A 145 -38.75 -14.01 -1.87
C ASP A 145 -38.46 -13.71 -0.39
N GLY A 146 -39.01 -12.61 0.12
CA GLY A 146 -38.77 -12.13 1.49
C GLY A 146 -38.48 -10.63 1.59
N ASP A 147 -38.90 -10.02 2.70
CA ASP A 147 -38.76 -8.57 2.92
C ASP A 147 -37.29 -8.13 3.07
N LEU A 148 -36.45 -8.97 3.67
CA LEU A 148 -35.01 -8.71 3.84
C LEU A 148 -34.28 -8.70 2.48
N VAL A 149 -34.51 -9.72 1.65
CA VAL A 149 -33.94 -9.81 0.29
C VAL A 149 -34.31 -8.60 -0.55
N LYS A 150 -35.59 -8.17 -0.49
CA LYS A 150 -36.07 -6.96 -1.19
C LYS A 150 -35.39 -5.69 -0.67
N SER A 151 -35.15 -5.58 0.63
CA SER A 151 -34.42 -4.45 1.22
C SER A 151 -32.99 -4.37 0.70
N GLU A 152 -32.27 -5.48 0.67
CA GLU A 152 -30.89 -5.51 0.15
C GLU A 152 -30.84 -5.25 -1.37
N GLU A 153 -31.78 -5.78 -2.13
CA GLU A 153 -31.91 -5.49 -3.57
C GLU A 153 -32.17 -3.99 -3.82
N ILE A 154 -32.98 -3.34 -2.98
CA ILE A 154 -33.20 -1.89 -3.02
C ILE A 154 -31.89 -1.15 -2.69
N GLY A 155 -31.15 -1.58 -1.66
CA GLY A 155 -29.86 -1.00 -1.29
C GLY A 155 -28.84 -1.06 -2.42
N LEU A 156 -28.75 -2.20 -3.12
CA LEU A 156 -27.87 -2.34 -4.30
C LEU A 156 -28.30 -1.43 -5.45
N LYS A 157 -29.61 -1.31 -5.72
CA LYS A 157 -30.13 -0.35 -6.72
C LYS A 157 -29.75 1.09 -6.39
N GLU A 158 -29.79 1.48 -5.11
CA GLU A 158 -29.33 2.80 -4.67
C GLU A 158 -27.84 3.02 -4.90
N GLU A 159 -26.99 2.02 -4.63
CA GLU A 159 -25.55 2.10 -4.93
C GLU A 159 -25.27 2.16 -6.43
N MET A 160 -26.00 1.39 -7.25
CA MET A 160 -25.90 1.47 -8.71
C MET A 160 -26.21 2.88 -9.22
N GLU A 161 -27.24 3.54 -8.66
CA GLU A 161 -27.56 4.93 -9.00
C GLU A 161 -26.46 5.91 -8.55
N LYS A 162 -25.81 5.67 -7.40
CA LYS A 162 -24.64 6.47 -6.98
C LYS A 162 -23.48 6.32 -7.97
N ILE A 163 -23.16 5.09 -8.40
CA ILE A 163 -22.11 4.82 -9.39
C ILE A 163 -22.38 5.59 -10.69
N LYS A 164 -23.62 5.53 -11.21
CA LYS A 164 -24.02 6.29 -12.41
C LYS A 164 -23.83 7.80 -12.25
N ARG A 165 -24.25 8.36 -11.10
CA ARG A 165 -24.08 9.79 -10.81
C ARG A 165 -22.62 10.20 -10.75
N ILE A 166 -21.78 9.42 -10.06
CA ILE A 166 -20.33 9.66 -9.95
C ILE A 166 -19.69 9.63 -11.35
N SER A 167 -20.00 8.61 -12.15
CA SER A 167 -19.53 8.49 -13.53
C SER A 167 -19.90 9.72 -14.37
N ALA A 168 -21.12 10.23 -14.25
CA ALA A 168 -21.58 11.42 -14.96
C ALA A 168 -20.86 12.71 -14.49
N ILE A 169 -20.47 12.81 -13.22
CA ILE A 169 -19.65 13.93 -12.71
C ILE A 169 -18.23 13.85 -13.31
N GLN A 170 -17.60 12.68 -13.27
CA GLN A 170 -16.25 12.47 -13.79
C GLN A 170 -16.16 12.76 -15.30
N GLU A 171 -17.15 12.30 -16.08
CA GLU A 171 -17.23 12.55 -17.52
C GLU A 171 -17.36 14.07 -17.83
N ARG A 172 -18.21 14.79 -17.07
CA ARG A 172 -18.34 16.25 -17.21
C ARG A 172 -17.03 16.99 -16.90
N ARG A 173 -16.28 16.55 -15.88
CA ARG A 173 -14.96 17.11 -15.53
C ARG A 173 -13.93 16.86 -16.64
N ARG A 174 -13.86 15.65 -17.20
CA ARG A 174 -12.98 15.31 -18.33
C ARG A 174 -13.22 16.20 -19.55
N ARG A 175 -14.50 16.45 -19.90
CA ARG A 175 -14.87 17.37 -21.00
C ARG A 175 -14.46 18.81 -20.75
N ARG A 176 -14.61 19.31 -19.51
CA ARG A 176 -14.18 20.67 -19.13
C ARG A 176 -12.66 20.85 -19.11
N GLY A 177 -11.89 19.82 -18.74
CA GLY A 177 -10.42 19.84 -18.73
C GLY A 177 -9.77 19.78 -20.12
N SER A 178 -10.48 19.23 -21.12
CA SER A 178 -10.03 19.13 -22.50
C SER A 178 -10.47 20.34 -23.35
N ASN A 179 -9.94 21.55 -23.06
CA ASN A 179 -9.90 22.72 -23.97
C ASN A 179 -11.09 22.98 -24.93
N SER A 180 -12.33 22.71 -24.53
CA SER A 180 -13.52 23.13 -25.28
C SER A 180 -14.37 24.07 -24.43
N ALA A 181 -14.00 25.35 -24.47
CA ALA A 181 -14.90 26.44 -24.10
C ALA A 181 -15.97 26.61 -25.20
N ALA A 182 -16.95 25.71 -25.27
CA ALA A 182 -18.16 25.92 -26.07
C ALA A 182 -19.29 24.95 -25.65
N ALA A 183 -20.36 25.53 -25.08
CA ALA A 183 -21.74 25.02 -24.97
C ALA A 183 -21.95 23.68 -24.20
N ASP A 184 -23.02 23.42 -23.47
CA ASP A 184 -24.39 23.89 -23.58
C ASP A 184 -25.09 23.70 -22.22
N ASP A 185 -25.69 24.77 -21.68
CA ASP A 185 -26.57 24.71 -20.52
C ASP A 185 -27.96 24.28 -21.04
N GLY A 186 -28.20 22.98 -21.24
CA GLY A 186 -29.50 22.58 -21.76
C GLY A 186 -29.81 21.12 -22.08
N GLU A 187 -28.87 20.17 -21.99
CA GLU A 187 -29.24 18.77 -22.25
C GLU A 187 -29.78 18.07 -20.99
N ALA A 188 -31.11 17.86 -21.01
CA ALA A 188 -31.84 16.98 -20.11
C ALA A 188 -31.14 15.62 -19.98
N GLU A 189 -31.26 15.04 -18.78
CA GLU A 189 -30.84 13.69 -18.39
C GLU A 189 -31.32 12.64 -19.40
N LYS A 190 -30.61 12.48 -20.52
CA LYS A 190 -30.68 11.24 -21.29
C LYS A 190 -30.01 10.20 -20.43
N GLU A 191 -30.67 9.06 -20.26
CA GLU A 191 -30.07 7.83 -19.73
C GLU A 191 -28.79 7.56 -20.52
N VAL A 192 -27.65 8.02 -19.99
CA VAL A 192 -26.35 7.72 -20.55
C VAL A 192 -26.14 6.25 -20.24
N GLN A 193 -26.16 5.42 -21.27
CA GLN A 193 -25.79 4.02 -21.13
C GLN A 193 -24.36 3.98 -20.58
N LEU A 194 -24.24 3.60 -19.30
CA LEU A 194 -22.97 3.58 -18.60
C LEU A 194 -22.07 2.54 -19.26
N ASN A 195 -20.87 2.93 -19.69
CA ASN A 195 -19.85 2.01 -20.16
C ASN A 195 -18.94 1.63 -18.98
N PRO A 196 -19.02 0.38 -18.45
CA PRO A 196 -18.24 -0.03 -17.28
C PRO A 196 -16.73 0.09 -17.48
N THR A 197 -16.23 -0.02 -18.72
CA THR A 197 -14.79 0.07 -19.01
C THR A 197 -14.23 1.49 -18.79
N THR A 198 -15.10 2.49 -18.67
CA THR A 198 -14.71 3.89 -18.42
C THR A 198 -14.70 4.26 -16.94
N LEU A 199 -15.23 3.37 -16.08
CA LEU A 199 -15.19 3.52 -14.64
C LEU A 199 -13.78 3.31 -14.11
N ASN A 200 -13.44 4.07 -13.07
CA ASN A 200 -12.18 3.92 -12.35
C ASN A 200 -12.18 2.57 -11.62
N ALA A 201 -11.14 1.76 -11.86
CA ALA A 201 -10.88 0.54 -11.08
C ALA A 201 -10.14 0.84 -9.76
N GLN A 202 -9.37 1.94 -9.76
CA GLN A 202 -8.59 2.39 -8.61
C GLN A 202 -9.18 3.66 -8.03
N GLY A 203 -9.29 3.69 -6.70
CA GLY A 203 -9.53 4.88 -5.92
C GLY A 203 -8.53 4.95 -4.77
N TYR A 204 -9.00 5.29 -3.57
CA TYR A 204 -8.14 5.57 -2.43
C TYR A 204 -8.69 5.00 -1.12
N ALA A 205 -7.77 4.46 -0.31
CA ALA A 205 -7.94 4.15 1.09
C ALA A 205 -7.27 5.21 1.96
N ARG A 206 -7.56 5.17 3.26
CA ARG A 206 -6.88 6.03 4.23
C ARG A 206 -5.44 5.58 4.42
N ARG A 207 -4.50 6.52 4.33
CA ARG A 207 -3.08 6.31 4.66
C ARG A 207 -2.83 6.80 6.09
N VAL A 208 -3.15 5.98 7.07
CA VAL A 208 -3.14 6.35 8.49
C VAL A 208 -2.44 5.27 9.31
N LEU A 209 -1.98 5.64 10.51
CA LEU A 209 -1.60 4.65 11.50
C LEU A 209 -2.89 4.09 12.13
N TYR A 210 -3.19 2.82 11.83
CA TYR A 210 -4.36 2.17 12.41
C TYR A 210 -4.24 2.15 13.95
N PRO A 211 -5.31 2.49 14.71
CA PRO A 211 -5.23 2.59 16.17
C PRO A 211 -4.82 1.30 16.91
N TRP A 212 -5.00 0.15 16.27
CA TRP A 212 -4.63 -1.17 16.79
C TRP A 212 -3.31 -1.70 16.19
N ASN A 213 -2.56 -0.88 15.45
CA ASN A 213 -1.24 -1.27 14.96
C ASN A 213 -0.20 -1.09 16.08
N GLU A 214 0.22 -2.21 16.67
CA GLU A 214 1.24 -2.26 17.74
C GLU A 214 2.67 -2.43 17.21
N HIS A 215 2.86 -2.57 15.89
CA HIS A 215 4.15 -2.84 15.27
C HIS A 215 4.92 -1.58 14.84
N GLU A 216 4.24 -0.44 14.69
CA GLU A 216 4.89 0.79 14.24
C GLU A 216 5.81 1.35 15.36
N PRO A 217 7.13 1.46 15.13
CA PRO A 217 8.05 1.90 16.16
C PRO A 217 8.01 3.43 16.34
N ASP A 218 8.40 3.91 17.52
CA ASP A 218 8.87 5.29 17.62
C ASP A 218 10.25 5.40 16.94
N ARG A 219 10.23 5.80 15.67
CA ARG A 219 11.43 6.00 14.84
C ARG A 219 12.43 6.99 15.44
N LYS A 220 11.98 7.85 16.37
CA LYS A 220 12.78 8.93 16.97
C LYS A 220 13.29 8.57 18.36
N ALA A 221 12.90 7.41 18.90
CA ALA A 221 13.38 6.94 20.18
C ALA A 221 14.90 6.69 20.14
N ALA A 222 15.56 6.89 21.28
CA ALA A 222 17.03 6.85 21.36
C ALA A 222 17.60 5.45 21.05
N ASP A 223 16.92 4.40 21.46
CA ASP A 223 17.22 3.00 21.15
C ASP A 223 17.03 2.69 19.67
N THR A 224 15.96 3.19 19.04
CA THR A 224 15.75 3.09 17.58
C THR A 224 16.89 3.78 16.82
N LEU A 225 17.25 5.01 17.21
CA LEU A 225 18.37 5.73 16.60
C LEU A 225 19.70 5.00 16.79
N GLN A 226 19.95 4.43 17.97
CA GLN A 226 21.14 3.63 18.23
C GLN A 226 21.19 2.41 17.30
N LEU A 227 20.10 1.63 17.23
CA LEU A 227 20.00 0.46 16.37
C LEU A 227 20.25 0.80 14.89
N LEU A 228 19.62 1.87 14.40
CA LEU A 228 19.79 2.31 13.01
C LEU A 228 21.24 2.76 12.74
N ASN A 229 21.87 3.45 13.68
CA ASN A 229 23.27 3.86 13.55
C ASN A 229 24.25 2.68 13.60
N GLU A 230 23.97 1.66 14.41
CA GLU A 230 24.75 0.42 14.43
C GLU A 230 24.70 -0.28 13.07
N ARG A 231 23.49 -0.47 12.51
CA ARG A 231 23.31 -1.06 11.16
C ARG A 231 23.90 -0.20 10.05
N LEU A 232 23.75 1.12 10.14
CA LEU A 232 24.34 2.06 9.17
C LEU A 232 25.87 1.99 9.15
N GLY A 233 26.50 1.63 10.26
CA GLY A 233 27.95 1.49 10.37
C GLY A 233 28.54 0.49 9.36
N ASP A 234 27.79 -0.56 9.02
CA ASP A 234 28.24 -1.62 8.11
C ASP A 234 28.21 -1.18 6.64
N VAL A 235 27.25 -0.33 6.26
CA VAL A 235 27.01 0.07 4.85
C VAL A 235 27.47 1.49 4.52
N ALA A 236 27.54 2.37 5.52
CA ALA A 236 27.85 3.78 5.39
C ALA A 236 28.61 4.32 6.62
N PRO A 237 29.87 3.87 6.84
CA PRO A 237 30.61 4.12 8.08
C PRO A 237 30.93 5.59 8.35
N LYS A 238 30.83 6.48 7.35
CA LYS A 238 31.01 7.93 7.51
C LYS A 238 29.71 8.69 7.80
N CYS A 239 28.59 7.99 7.85
CA CYS A 239 27.27 8.58 8.07
C CYS A 239 26.73 8.22 9.47
N GLU A 240 25.76 8.99 9.92
CA GLU A 240 24.93 8.71 11.09
C GLU A 240 23.48 9.12 10.83
N VAL A 241 22.55 8.43 11.48
CA VAL A 241 21.12 8.77 11.48
C VAL A 241 20.85 9.75 12.62
N ARG A 242 20.17 10.86 12.32
CA ARG A 242 19.72 11.85 13.31
C ARG A 242 18.26 12.21 13.07
N ALA A 243 17.57 12.66 14.12
CA ALA A 243 16.28 13.32 13.96
C ALA A 243 16.48 14.74 13.39
N VAL A 244 15.66 15.12 12.41
CA VAL A 244 15.70 16.40 11.72
C VAL A 244 14.31 17.02 11.66
N SER A 245 14.26 18.34 11.85
CA SER A 245 13.04 19.14 11.73
C SER A 245 12.87 19.59 10.29
N LEU A 246 11.83 19.08 9.62
CA LEU A 246 11.46 19.44 8.25
C LEU A 246 10.13 20.21 8.25
N PRO A 247 9.86 21.03 7.21
CA PRO A 247 8.54 21.63 7.02
C PRO A 247 7.45 20.56 6.88
N ALA A 248 6.30 20.76 7.51
CA ALA A 248 5.13 19.92 7.27
C ALA A 248 4.59 20.13 5.85
N LEU A 249 4.31 19.04 5.13
CA LEU A 249 3.92 19.08 3.72
C LEU A 249 2.43 18.89 3.47
N HIS A 250 1.68 18.35 4.44
CA HIS A 250 0.25 18.02 4.28
C HIS A 250 -0.71 19.23 4.38
N ASN A 251 -0.21 20.43 4.68
CA ASN A 251 -1.01 21.64 4.83
C ASN A 251 -0.94 22.52 3.58
N ASP A 252 -1.52 22.04 2.48
CA ASP A 252 -1.72 22.85 1.28
C ASP A 252 -2.97 23.74 1.39
N HIS A 253 -2.95 24.65 2.37
CA HIS A 253 -3.69 25.90 2.23
C HIS A 253 -2.67 27.02 2.07
N PRO A 254 -2.33 27.44 0.83
CA PRO A 254 -1.79 28.76 0.66
C PRO A 254 -2.87 29.71 1.15
N SER A 255 -2.68 30.28 2.33
CA SER A 255 -3.46 31.45 2.73
C SER A 255 -3.12 32.54 1.73
N HIS A 256 -3.90 32.62 0.65
CA HIS A 256 -3.87 33.76 -0.25
C HIS A 256 -3.97 35.00 0.62
N GLY A 257 -2.89 35.79 0.59
CA GLY A 257 -2.74 36.97 1.42
C GLY A 257 -3.95 37.88 1.31
N SER A 258 -4.85 37.78 2.27
CA SER A 258 -5.72 38.88 2.62
C SER A 258 -4.80 39.90 3.28
N LYS A 259 -4.30 40.85 2.49
CA LYS A 259 -3.73 42.09 3.01
C LYS A 259 -4.77 42.71 3.94
N LYS A 260 -4.66 42.44 5.24
CA LYS A 260 -5.21 43.33 6.25
C LYS A 260 -4.12 44.33 6.53
N ASP A 261 -4.32 45.51 5.97
CA ASP A 261 -3.54 46.70 6.32
C ASP A 261 -3.57 46.91 7.84
N GLY A 262 -2.39 47.10 8.42
CA GLY A 262 -2.22 47.74 9.73
C GLY A 262 -1.78 46.82 10.87
N GLN A 263 -0.50 47.00 11.25
CA GLN A 263 0.03 46.92 12.61
C GLN A 263 -0.09 45.58 13.35
N ASP A 264 0.94 44.72 13.23
CA ASP A 264 1.91 44.50 14.31
C ASP A 264 3.03 43.56 13.82
N GLU A 265 4.25 44.07 13.78
CA GLU A 265 5.47 43.26 13.61
C GLU A 265 5.71 42.49 14.91
N THR A 266 5.25 41.24 15.00
CA THR A 266 5.83 40.12 15.78
C THR A 266 4.78 39.01 15.94
N LYS A 267 4.80 38.05 15.01
CA LYS A 267 4.48 36.62 15.21
C LYS A 267 4.52 35.98 13.82
N ASN A 268 5.63 35.29 13.54
CA ASN A 268 5.72 34.38 12.40
C ASN A 268 4.50 33.45 12.45
N ALA A 269 3.85 33.26 11.30
CA ALA A 269 2.93 32.16 11.11
C ALA A 269 3.60 30.88 11.62
N ASN A 270 2.91 30.08 12.43
CA ASN A 270 3.38 28.76 12.85
C ASN A 270 3.61 27.92 11.59
N GLU A 271 4.84 27.90 11.08
CA GLU A 271 5.29 26.85 10.16
C GLU A 271 5.27 25.56 10.97
N GLU A 272 4.29 24.71 10.70
CA GLU A 272 4.18 23.41 11.35
C GLU A 272 5.41 22.57 10.96
N VAL A 273 6.10 22.03 11.95
CA VAL A 273 7.35 21.29 11.79
C VAL A 273 7.07 19.80 11.93
N SER A 274 7.49 19.02 10.94
CA SER A 274 7.50 17.56 10.96
C SER A 274 8.87 17.04 11.35
N ILE A 275 8.96 16.24 12.41
CA ILE A 275 10.23 15.61 12.83
C ILE A 275 10.38 14.29 12.09
N GLN A 276 11.42 14.19 11.25
CA GLN A 276 11.77 13.01 10.47
C GLN A 276 13.18 12.52 10.82
N LEU A 277 13.61 11.41 10.21
CA LEU A 277 15.00 10.97 10.25
C LEU A 277 15.76 11.54 9.05
N GLY A 278 17.06 11.74 9.22
CA GLY A 278 17.98 12.19 8.17
C GLY A 278 19.35 11.54 8.33
N LEU A 279 20.10 11.40 7.24
CA LEU A 279 21.50 10.98 7.27
C LEU A 279 22.41 12.19 7.37
N PHE A 280 23.46 12.12 8.19
CA PHE A 280 24.42 13.19 8.40
C PHE A 280 25.85 12.67 8.31
N ALA A 281 26.76 13.51 7.81
CA ALA A 281 28.17 13.16 7.74
C ALA A 281 28.85 13.27 9.12
N LYS A 282 29.51 12.21 9.58
CA LYS A 282 30.33 12.20 10.81
C LYS A 282 31.67 12.90 10.64
N GLU A 283 32.14 13.00 9.40
CA GLU A 283 33.40 13.61 8.98
C GLU A 283 33.28 14.20 7.57
N ASP A 284 34.31 14.91 7.12
CA ASP A 284 34.35 15.45 5.77
C ASP A 284 34.40 14.32 4.72
N ILE A 285 33.58 14.44 3.68
CA ILE A 285 33.45 13.51 2.56
C ILE A 285 33.93 14.21 1.28
N ALA A 286 34.82 13.55 0.55
CA ALA A 286 35.40 14.11 -0.67
C ALA A 286 34.39 14.09 -1.85
N PRO A 287 34.49 15.04 -2.79
CA PRO A 287 33.72 14.96 -4.03
C PRO A 287 34.03 13.66 -4.80
N GLY A 288 33.02 12.94 -5.29
CA GLY A 288 33.14 11.67 -5.99
C GLY A 288 33.33 10.45 -5.09
N GLU A 289 33.34 10.61 -3.77
CA GLU A 289 33.47 9.51 -2.82
C GLU A 289 32.16 8.70 -2.72
N ILE A 290 32.25 7.37 -2.72
CA ILE A 290 31.12 6.47 -2.43
C ILE A 290 30.99 6.33 -0.92
N ILE A 291 29.81 6.64 -0.38
CA ILE A 291 29.58 6.77 1.07
C ILE A 291 28.55 5.80 1.63
N LEU A 292 27.78 5.13 0.77
CA LEU A 292 26.82 4.11 1.15
C LEU A 292 26.83 3.01 0.08
N ARG A 293 26.79 1.75 0.51
CA ARG A 293 26.57 0.56 -0.32
C ARG A 293 25.61 -0.38 0.39
N GLU A 294 24.40 -0.50 -0.12
CA GLU A 294 23.36 -1.33 0.53
C GLU A 294 22.76 -2.32 -0.48
N THR A 295 22.63 -3.56 -0.06
CA THR A 295 21.94 -4.63 -0.80
C THR A 295 20.57 -4.89 -0.17
N SER A 296 19.56 -5.21 -0.98
CA SER A 296 18.25 -5.61 -0.46
C SER A 296 17.74 -6.90 -1.10
N LEU A 297 17.18 -7.78 -0.27
CA LEU A 297 16.45 -8.97 -0.68
C LEU A 297 14.94 -8.72 -0.77
N LEU A 298 14.46 -7.61 -0.20
CA LEU A 298 13.11 -7.10 -0.45
C LEU A 298 13.11 -6.36 -1.80
N THR A 299 13.29 -7.13 -2.86
CA THR A 299 13.44 -6.69 -4.25
C THR A 299 12.51 -7.49 -5.14
N ALA A 300 11.86 -6.82 -6.10
CA ALA A 300 10.93 -7.43 -7.05
C ALA A 300 11.09 -6.84 -8.46
N THR A 301 10.72 -7.64 -9.47
CA THR A 301 10.75 -7.28 -10.89
C THR A 301 9.46 -7.71 -11.59
N ASN A 302 8.95 -6.87 -12.49
CA ASN A 302 7.80 -7.22 -13.33
C ASN A 302 8.19 -7.92 -14.63
N ARG A 303 9.49 -8.16 -14.88
CA ARG A 303 9.94 -8.96 -16.02
C ARG A 303 9.80 -10.45 -15.76
N LEU A 304 9.58 -11.18 -16.84
CA LEU A 304 9.53 -12.63 -16.86
C LEU A 304 10.76 -13.13 -17.65
N HIS A 305 11.49 -14.09 -17.09
CA HIS A 305 12.66 -14.73 -17.71
C HIS A 305 13.78 -13.76 -18.17
N ASP A 306 14.11 -12.76 -17.34
CA ASP A 306 15.28 -11.90 -17.59
C ASP A 306 16.56 -12.53 -17.01
N ASP A 307 17.73 -12.14 -17.49
CA ASP A 307 19.05 -12.61 -17.02
C ASP A 307 19.44 -11.93 -15.69
N LEU A 308 18.51 -11.90 -14.73
CA LEU A 308 18.65 -11.25 -13.43
C LEU A 308 18.66 -12.29 -12.30
N CYS A 309 19.49 -12.04 -11.30
CA CYS A 309 19.48 -12.77 -10.05
C CYS A 309 18.15 -12.60 -9.33
N ASP A 310 17.50 -13.69 -8.91
CA ASP A 310 16.22 -13.60 -8.18
C ASP A 310 16.34 -12.79 -6.88
N ALA A 311 17.44 -12.98 -6.13
CA ALA A 311 17.69 -12.28 -4.87
C ALA A 311 17.92 -10.76 -5.02
N CYS A 312 18.97 -10.35 -5.76
CA CYS A 312 19.39 -8.94 -5.80
C CYS A 312 18.96 -8.19 -7.07
N ASN A 313 18.36 -8.88 -8.05
CA ASN A 313 18.01 -8.34 -9.38
C ASN A 313 19.17 -7.64 -10.11
N GLY A 314 20.39 -8.07 -9.77
CA GLY A 314 21.62 -7.79 -10.52
C GLY A 314 21.76 -8.72 -11.72
N PRO A 315 22.55 -8.35 -12.73
CA PRO A 315 22.78 -9.19 -13.90
C PRO A 315 23.46 -10.50 -13.48
N LEU A 316 23.02 -11.62 -14.05
CA LEU A 316 23.66 -12.91 -13.86
C LEU A 316 25.04 -12.92 -14.53
N PRO A 317 26.06 -13.53 -13.91
CA PRO A 317 27.36 -13.70 -14.55
C PRO A 317 27.27 -14.68 -15.73
N GLU A 318 28.18 -14.57 -16.69
CA GLU A 318 28.24 -15.53 -17.79
C GLU A 318 28.49 -16.96 -17.27
N LEU A 319 27.88 -17.96 -17.90
CA LEU A 319 28.09 -19.39 -17.58
C LEU A 319 29.56 -19.82 -17.68
N SER A 320 30.36 -19.10 -18.48
CA SER A 320 31.79 -19.37 -18.68
C SER A 320 32.69 -18.70 -17.62
N SER A 321 32.12 -17.86 -16.76
CA SER A 321 32.86 -17.13 -15.74
C SER A 321 33.39 -18.06 -14.65
N GLY A 322 34.42 -17.62 -13.92
CA GLY A 322 34.99 -18.40 -12.80
C GLY A 322 34.02 -18.60 -11.64
N ASN A 323 32.97 -17.77 -11.56
CA ASN A 323 31.89 -17.84 -10.58
C ASN A 323 30.55 -17.82 -11.34
N PRO A 324 30.16 -18.96 -11.94
CA PRO A 324 28.94 -19.03 -12.73
C PRO A 324 27.68 -18.85 -11.84
N PRO A 325 26.52 -18.56 -12.45
CA PRO A 325 25.25 -18.50 -11.74
C PRO A 325 24.96 -19.79 -10.97
N VAL A 326 24.30 -19.67 -9.83
CA VAL A 326 23.90 -20.77 -8.96
C VAL A 326 22.40 -20.98 -9.11
N ALA A 327 21.98 -22.14 -9.61
CA ALA A 327 20.57 -22.51 -9.70
C ALA A 327 20.08 -23.12 -8.37
N CYS A 328 18.81 -22.93 -8.03
CA CYS A 328 18.17 -23.74 -7.00
C CYS A 328 18.14 -25.21 -7.45
N ILE A 329 18.27 -26.14 -6.51
CA ILE A 329 18.21 -27.59 -6.80
C ILE A 329 16.79 -28.16 -6.69
N GLU A 330 15.88 -27.42 -6.06
CA GLU A 330 14.52 -27.87 -5.72
C GLU A 330 13.46 -27.26 -6.64
N CYS A 331 13.81 -26.23 -7.43
CA CYS A 331 12.93 -25.66 -8.45
C CYS A 331 13.69 -25.30 -9.73
N ASP A 332 13.00 -25.34 -10.86
CA ASP A 332 13.63 -25.30 -12.19
C ASP A 332 13.98 -23.87 -12.68
N ASP A 333 13.33 -22.85 -12.12
CA ASP A 333 13.33 -21.50 -12.71
C ASP A 333 14.08 -20.43 -11.91
N THR A 334 14.59 -20.75 -10.72
CA THR A 334 15.26 -19.76 -9.86
C THR A 334 16.78 -19.82 -9.96
N ILE A 335 17.38 -18.69 -10.38
CA ILE A 335 18.82 -18.55 -10.57
C ILE A 335 19.36 -17.36 -9.77
N PHE A 336 20.50 -17.56 -9.12
CA PHE A 336 21.21 -16.58 -8.31
C PHE A 336 22.55 -16.22 -8.95
N CYS A 337 23.01 -14.97 -8.78
CA CYS A 337 24.30 -14.52 -9.32
C CYS A 337 25.52 -15.10 -8.59
N SER A 338 25.34 -15.60 -7.36
CA SER A 338 26.41 -16.09 -6.51
C SER A 338 25.88 -17.04 -5.44
N GLN A 339 26.79 -17.81 -4.82
CA GLN A 339 26.45 -18.65 -3.66
C GLN A 339 25.93 -17.82 -2.49
N GLU A 340 26.45 -16.62 -2.27
CA GLU A 340 25.98 -15.73 -1.21
C GLU A 340 24.51 -15.31 -1.44
N CYS A 341 24.14 -14.94 -2.67
CA CYS A 341 22.75 -14.62 -2.99
C CYS A 341 21.83 -15.83 -2.85
N HIS A 342 22.30 -17.02 -3.24
CA HIS A 342 21.55 -18.26 -3.04
C HIS A 342 21.29 -18.50 -1.54
N ASP A 343 22.35 -18.56 -0.72
CA ASP A 343 22.25 -18.91 0.68
C ASP A 343 21.39 -17.90 1.47
N ARG A 344 21.61 -16.61 1.21
CA ARG A 344 20.78 -15.57 1.83
C ARG A 344 19.32 -15.64 1.37
N ALA A 345 19.05 -15.97 0.12
CA ALA A 345 17.68 -16.12 -0.35
C ALA A 345 16.97 -17.28 0.37
N GLN A 346 17.64 -18.42 0.56
CA GLN A 346 17.11 -19.56 1.31
C GLN A 346 16.73 -19.18 2.74
N GLU A 347 17.59 -18.43 3.42
CA GLU A 347 17.36 -17.97 4.80
C GLU A 347 16.26 -16.92 4.91
N VAL A 348 16.02 -16.14 3.85
CA VAL A 348 15.26 -14.90 3.95
C VAL A 348 13.87 -14.97 3.33
N TYR A 349 13.68 -15.62 2.18
CA TYR A 349 12.36 -15.68 1.50
C TYR A 349 12.11 -16.92 0.66
N HIS A 350 13.15 -17.58 0.14
CA HIS A 350 13.01 -18.56 -0.92
C HIS A 350 12.33 -19.84 -0.42
N ALA A 351 12.54 -20.22 0.83
CA ALA A 351 11.89 -21.39 1.42
C ALA A 351 10.35 -21.34 1.32
N ALA A 352 9.75 -20.16 1.43
CA ALA A 352 8.29 -19.98 1.34
C ALA A 352 7.74 -19.97 -0.09
N VAL A 353 8.59 -19.92 -1.12
CA VAL A 353 8.16 -19.84 -2.53
C VAL A 353 8.79 -20.92 -3.41
N CYS A 354 9.73 -21.70 -2.88
CA CYS A 354 10.44 -22.72 -3.62
C CYS A 354 9.48 -23.81 -4.09
N GLY A 355 9.46 -24.08 -5.39
CA GLY A 355 8.64 -25.15 -5.99
C GLY A 355 7.13 -24.86 -6.01
N GLN A 356 6.71 -23.67 -5.57
CA GLN A 356 5.32 -23.24 -5.69
C GLN A 356 5.01 -22.85 -7.13
N GLU A 357 3.90 -23.37 -7.65
CA GLU A 357 3.41 -23.07 -9.00
C GLU A 357 2.52 -21.81 -8.97
N GLY A 358 2.41 -21.08 -10.08
CA GLY A 358 1.43 -20.00 -10.23
C GLY A 358 1.87 -18.62 -9.72
N LEU A 359 2.79 -18.55 -8.74
CA LEU A 359 3.35 -17.29 -8.23
C LEU A 359 4.02 -16.44 -9.31
N GLU A 360 4.71 -17.07 -10.25
CA GLU A 360 5.41 -16.42 -11.36
C GLU A 360 4.47 -15.66 -12.31
N SER A 361 3.19 -16.03 -12.35
CA SER A 361 2.17 -15.38 -13.18
C SER A 361 1.61 -14.09 -12.54
N ILE A 362 1.71 -13.96 -11.22
CA ILE A 362 1.12 -12.84 -10.48
C ILE A 362 1.86 -11.56 -10.84
N GLY A 363 1.09 -10.55 -11.28
CA GLY A 363 1.57 -9.19 -11.49
C GLY A 363 2.50 -8.96 -12.68
N LYS A 364 2.58 -9.92 -13.61
CA LYS A 364 3.34 -9.81 -14.87
C LYS A 364 2.50 -9.25 -16.03
N ASP A 365 1.24 -9.64 -16.12
CA ASP A 365 0.31 -9.16 -17.15
C ASP A 365 -0.36 -7.86 -16.72
N ILE A 366 0.32 -6.74 -17.00
CA ILE A 366 -0.12 -5.40 -16.59
C ILE A 366 -1.07 -4.83 -17.67
N PRO A 367 -2.39 -4.65 -17.38
CA PRO A 367 -3.36 -4.27 -18.41
C PRO A 367 -3.18 -2.85 -18.93
N ASP A 368 -2.75 -1.92 -18.07
CA ASP A 368 -2.51 -0.51 -18.40
C ASP A 368 -1.08 -0.12 -17.99
N PRO A 369 -0.23 0.37 -18.91
CA PRO A 369 1.14 0.79 -18.60
C PRO A 369 1.26 1.79 -17.45
N LYS A 370 0.21 2.58 -17.17
CA LYS A 370 0.23 3.54 -16.05
C LYS A 370 0.26 2.84 -14.68
N ASP A 371 -0.22 1.60 -14.60
CA ASP A 371 -0.34 0.83 -13.35
C ASP A 371 0.96 0.07 -13.04
N LYS A 372 1.99 0.16 -13.89
CA LYS A 372 3.27 -0.56 -13.72
C LYS A 372 3.90 -0.39 -12.35
N ALA A 373 3.85 0.83 -11.79
CA ALA A 373 4.36 1.09 -10.45
C ALA A 373 3.52 0.38 -9.37
N ASP A 374 2.19 0.39 -9.49
CA ASP A 374 1.30 -0.26 -8.53
C ASP A 374 1.47 -1.78 -8.52
N TYR A 375 1.69 -2.39 -9.68
CA TYR A 375 2.04 -3.81 -9.79
C TYR A 375 3.41 -4.14 -9.19
N LEU A 376 4.41 -3.26 -9.33
CA LEU A 376 5.69 -3.44 -8.64
C LEU A 376 5.55 -3.41 -7.12
N TYR A 377 4.66 -2.57 -6.57
CA TYR A 377 4.37 -2.60 -5.14
C TYR A 377 3.66 -3.90 -4.72
N LEU A 378 2.78 -4.46 -5.55
CA LEU A 378 2.19 -5.79 -5.30
C LEU A 378 3.27 -6.87 -5.25
N LEU A 379 4.25 -6.83 -6.15
CA LEU A 379 5.34 -7.81 -6.13
C LEU A 379 6.26 -7.65 -4.92
N LEU A 380 6.50 -6.42 -4.45
CA LEU A 380 7.17 -6.19 -3.15
C LEU A 380 6.35 -6.73 -1.98
N LEU A 381 5.03 -6.58 -2.02
CA LEU A 381 4.14 -7.19 -1.02
C LEU A 381 4.32 -8.71 -0.99
N GLY A 382 4.29 -9.37 -2.15
CA GLY A 382 4.54 -10.81 -2.25
C GLY A 382 5.91 -11.21 -1.72
N ARG A 383 6.98 -10.46 -2.06
CA ARG A 383 8.31 -10.69 -1.49
C ARG A 383 8.34 -10.51 0.03
N ALA A 384 7.66 -9.52 0.58
CA ALA A 384 7.58 -9.31 2.03
C ALA A 384 6.78 -10.42 2.74
N ILE A 385 5.72 -10.94 2.12
CA ILE A 385 4.96 -12.10 2.63
C ILE A 385 5.87 -13.34 2.67
N ALA A 386 6.58 -13.63 1.58
CA ALA A 386 7.56 -14.72 1.50
C ALA A 386 8.67 -14.57 2.55
N MET A 387 9.12 -13.34 2.78
CA MET A 387 10.13 -13.05 3.81
C MET A 387 9.61 -13.34 5.22
N ALA A 388 8.42 -12.83 5.53
CA ALA A 388 7.77 -13.03 6.81
C ALA A 388 7.46 -14.51 7.10
N ALA A 389 6.99 -15.24 6.09
CA ALA A 389 6.70 -16.66 6.18
C ALA A 389 7.97 -17.49 6.41
N THR A 390 9.03 -17.24 5.65
CA THR A 390 10.32 -17.94 5.80
C THR A 390 10.98 -17.69 7.15
N GLN A 391 10.88 -16.46 7.66
CA GLN A 391 11.50 -16.05 8.92
C GLN A 391 10.59 -16.25 10.14
N GLU A 392 9.34 -16.69 9.93
CA GLU A 392 8.32 -16.87 10.98
C GLU A 392 8.10 -15.61 11.84
N VAL A 393 8.03 -14.44 11.20
CA VAL A 393 7.82 -13.14 11.87
C VAL A 393 6.62 -12.40 11.29
N HIS A 394 6.04 -11.47 12.07
CA HIS A 394 5.02 -10.58 11.55
C HIS A 394 5.62 -9.69 10.43
N PRO A 395 4.93 -9.46 9.29
CA PRO A 395 5.50 -8.71 8.16
C PRO A 395 5.96 -7.27 8.48
N LEU A 396 5.31 -6.61 9.44
CA LEU A 396 5.72 -5.27 9.91
C LEU A 396 6.94 -5.29 10.84
N GLU A 397 7.35 -6.46 11.31
CA GLU A 397 8.56 -6.66 12.13
C GLU A 397 9.81 -6.93 11.29
N LEU A 398 9.67 -7.14 9.98
CA LEU A 398 10.80 -7.34 9.07
C LEU A 398 11.78 -6.16 9.18
N PRO A 399 13.10 -6.41 9.30
CA PRO A 399 14.13 -5.37 9.37
C PRO A 399 14.05 -4.32 8.24
N GLU A 400 13.64 -4.74 7.06
CA GLU A 400 13.48 -3.94 5.85
C GLU A 400 12.25 -3.02 5.91
N VAL A 401 11.26 -3.33 6.75
CA VAL A 401 9.95 -2.67 6.81
C VAL A 401 9.78 -1.83 8.08
N LYS A 402 10.19 -2.36 9.22
CA LYS A 402 9.80 -1.82 10.54
C LYS A 402 10.09 -0.32 10.68
N TYR A 403 11.26 0.13 10.24
CA TYR A 403 11.76 1.48 10.48
C TYR A 403 11.63 2.46 9.30
N ILE A 404 11.13 2.00 8.15
CA ILE A 404 10.91 2.86 6.99
C ILE A 404 9.64 3.71 7.15
N TRP A 405 9.64 4.88 6.53
CA TRP A 405 8.57 5.86 6.66
C TRP A 405 7.29 5.42 5.92
N GLY A 406 6.14 5.56 6.57
CA GLY A 406 4.83 5.21 6.01
C GLY A 406 3.98 6.38 5.49
N ASP A 407 4.40 7.63 5.76
CA ASP A 407 3.64 8.85 5.42
C ASP A 407 2.19 8.80 5.94
N PHE A 408 2.06 8.41 7.21
CA PHE A 408 0.76 8.29 7.86
C PHE A 408 0.21 9.67 8.23
N HIS A 409 -1.03 9.92 7.86
CA HIS A 409 -1.76 11.11 8.27
C HIS A 409 -2.37 10.91 9.67
N ASP A 410 -2.45 12.01 10.44
CA ASP A 410 -3.21 12.02 11.68
C ASP A 410 -4.70 11.84 11.39
N LEU A 411 -5.37 10.97 12.14
CA LEU A 411 -6.82 10.83 12.06
C LEU A 411 -7.47 12.14 12.52
N PRO A 412 -8.33 12.77 11.70
CA PRO A 412 -9.01 13.97 12.11
C PRO A 412 -9.84 13.66 13.35
N SER A 413 -9.58 14.38 14.45
CA SER A 413 -10.49 14.39 15.59
C SER A 413 -11.88 14.73 15.06
N SER A 414 -12.89 13.94 15.43
CA SER A 414 -14.28 13.96 14.93
C SER A 414 -14.96 15.35 14.89
N SER A 415 -14.33 16.39 15.40
CA SER A 415 -14.74 17.79 15.46
C SER A 415 -14.36 18.67 14.26
N THR A 416 -13.53 18.23 13.31
CA THR A 416 -12.94 19.16 12.31
C THR A 416 -13.30 18.95 10.84
N VAL A 417 -14.13 17.96 10.48
CA VAL A 417 -14.43 17.66 9.06
C VAL A 417 -15.57 18.52 8.48
N ILE A 418 -16.16 19.44 9.24
CA ILE A 418 -17.16 20.37 8.69
C ILE A 418 -16.50 21.72 8.48
N SER A 419 -15.93 21.92 7.30
CA SER A 419 -15.72 23.28 6.78
C SER A 419 -17.10 23.95 6.65
N PRO A 420 -17.42 25.05 7.37
CA PRO A 420 -18.79 25.61 7.44
C PRO A 420 -19.28 26.27 6.14
N SER A 421 -18.59 26.10 5.02
CA SER A 421 -18.86 26.79 3.76
C SER A 421 -19.46 25.89 2.66
N ALA A 422 -19.70 24.60 2.90
CA ALA A 422 -19.99 23.67 1.81
C ALA A 422 -21.49 23.33 1.68
N THR A 423 -22.13 23.91 0.66
CA THR A 423 -23.53 23.64 0.25
C THR A 423 -23.63 22.78 -1.02
N SER A 424 -22.59 22.03 -1.42
CA SER A 424 -22.61 21.24 -2.66
C SER A 424 -22.85 19.73 -2.42
N THR A 425 -23.89 19.20 -3.07
CA THR A 425 -24.24 17.77 -3.16
C THR A 425 -23.12 16.87 -3.71
N GLU A 426 -22.09 17.44 -4.36
CA GLU A 426 -20.96 16.70 -4.93
C GLU A 426 -20.00 16.15 -3.87
N GLN A 427 -19.82 16.83 -2.73
CA GLN A 427 -18.89 16.37 -1.67
C GLN A 427 -19.38 15.09 -0.98
N THR A 428 -20.69 14.91 -0.85
CA THR A 428 -21.27 13.68 -0.28
C THR A 428 -21.11 12.46 -1.22
N LEU A 429 -20.96 12.69 -2.53
CA LEU A 429 -20.85 11.63 -3.54
C LEU A 429 -19.40 11.22 -3.84
N LEU A 430 -18.42 12.05 -3.49
CA LEU A 430 -16.98 11.79 -3.72
C LEU A 430 -16.19 11.91 -2.39
N PRO A 431 -16.44 11.06 -1.37
CA PRO A 431 -15.86 11.24 -0.03
C PRO A 431 -14.33 11.31 -0.03
N TRP A 432 -13.68 10.50 -0.87
CA TRP A 432 -12.21 10.44 -0.99
C TRP A 432 -11.58 11.74 -1.51
N GLU A 433 -12.31 12.60 -2.23
CA GLU A 433 -11.77 13.90 -2.66
C GLU A 433 -11.73 14.92 -1.51
N SER A 434 -12.51 14.68 -0.44
CA SER A 434 -12.65 15.59 0.70
C SER A 434 -11.92 15.15 1.96
N ASP A 435 -11.55 13.87 2.05
CA ASP A 435 -10.80 13.31 3.18
C ASP A 435 -9.29 13.43 2.89
N PRO A 436 -8.55 14.31 3.58
CA PRO A 436 -7.12 14.52 3.34
C PRO A 436 -6.27 13.29 3.69
N THR A 437 -6.84 12.30 4.39
CA THR A 437 -6.16 11.04 4.69
C THR A 437 -6.30 10.01 3.58
N SER A 438 -7.19 10.22 2.59
CA SER A 438 -7.44 9.29 1.47
C SER A 438 -6.36 9.40 0.38
N THR A 439 -5.13 9.03 0.72
CA THR A 439 -3.95 9.16 -0.15
C THR A 439 -3.32 7.84 -0.54
N LEU A 440 -3.74 6.71 0.06
CA LEU A 440 -3.23 5.37 -0.30
C LEU A 440 -3.99 4.84 -1.52
N PRO A 441 -3.35 4.61 -2.69
CA PRO A 441 -4.02 4.01 -3.83
C PRO A 441 -4.60 2.64 -3.46
N PHE A 442 -5.86 2.42 -3.82
CA PHE A 442 -6.60 1.20 -3.47
C PHE A 442 -7.41 0.70 -4.66
N SER A 443 -7.29 -0.58 -4.98
CA SER A 443 -8.13 -1.26 -5.96
C SER A 443 -8.51 -2.63 -5.43
N PHE A 444 -9.68 -3.13 -5.81
CA PHE A 444 -10.08 -4.50 -5.47
C PHE A 444 -9.03 -5.52 -5.95
N GLN A 445 -8.57 -5.37 -7.19
CA GLN A 445 -7.56 -6.23 -7.81
C GLN A 445 -6.26 -6.30 -7.00
N LEU A 446 -5.64 -5.16 -6.70
CA LEU A 446 -4.29 -5.12 -6.14
C LEU A 446 -4.27 -5.13 -4.61
N SER A 447 -5.36 -4.71 -3.95
CA SER A 447 -5.40 -4.58 -2.49
C SER A 447 -6.16 -5.71 -1.79
N ILE A 448 -6.94 -6.51 -2.53
CA ILE A 448 -7.72 -7.63 -1.98
C ILE A 448 -7.43 -8.93 -2.75
N LEU A 449 -7.76 -8.97 -4.04
CA LEU A 449 -7.75 -10.21 -4.82
C LEU A 449 -6.34 -10.81 -4.97
N GLN A 450 -5.40 -10.04 -5.51
CA GLN A 450 -4.04 -10.53 -5.76
C GLN A 450 -3.28 -10.87 -4.48
N PRO A 451 -3.38 -10.09 -3.37
CA PRO A 451 -2.78 -10.51 -2.11
C PRO A 451 -3.35 -11.81 -1.54
N MET A 452 -4.66 -12.08 -1.67
CA MET A 452 -5.23 -13.38 -1.29
C MET A 452 -4.65 -14.49 -2.15
N ARG A 453 -4.62 -14.30 -3.48
CA ARG A 453 -4.01 -15.25 -4.42
C ARG A 453 -2.53 -15.51 -4.12
N ILE A 454 -1.75 -14.51 -3.73
CA ILE A 454 -0.34 -14.69 -3.34
C ILE A 454 -0.23 -15.64 -2.15
N LEU A 455 -1.09 -15.51 -1.14
CA LEU A 455 -1.09 -16.39 0.02
C LEU A 455 -1.44 -17.83 -0.39
N GLU A 456 -2.50 -17.99 -1.16
CA GLU A 456 -2.97 -19.30 -1.65
C GLU A 456 -1.90 -20.03 -2.47
N GLU A 457 -1.30 -19.34 -3.45
CA GLU A 457 -0.27 -19.92 -4.33
C GLU A 457 1.07 -20.13 -3.58
N MET A 458 1.23 -19.56 -2.37
CA MET A 458 2.32 -19.91 -1.46
C MET A 458 2.00 -21.12 -0.56
N GLY A 459 0.81 -21.69 -0.67
CA GLY A 459 0.31 -22.74 0.22
C GLY A 459 -0.09 -22.22 1.60
N LEU A 460 -0.37 -20.92 1.73
CA LEU A 460 -0.84 -20.30 2.97
C LEU A 460 -2.36 -20.09 2.92
N ASP A 461 -3.06 -20.55 3.95
CA ASP A 461 -4.48 -20.30 4.12
C ASP A 461 -4.73 -18.79 4.39
N PRO A 462 -5.38 -18.04 3.48
CA PRO A 462 -5.58 -16.59 3.61
C PRO A 462 -6.56 -16.20 4.72
N PHE A 463 -7.32 -17.15 5.26
CA PHE A 463 -8.24 -16.97 6.37
C PHE A 463 -7.54 -17.26 7.71
N ALA A 464 -6.85 -18.40 7.82
CA ALA A 464 -6.16 -18.76 9.06
C ALA A 464 -4.95 -17.85 9.35
N THR A 465 -4.32 -17.30 8.30
CA THR A 465 -3.15 -16.41 8.45
C THR A 465 -3.50 -14.92 8.60
N LEU A 466 -4.78 -14.58 8.78
CA LEU A 466 -5.23 -13.21 9.07
C LEU A 466 -4.48 -12.49 10.21
N PRO A 467 -4.05 -13.15 11.31
CA PRO A 467 -3.25 -12.48 12.33
C PRO A 467 -1.95 -11.86 11.80
N LEU A 468 -1.41 -12.38 10.69
CA LEU A 468 -0.17 -11.91 10.06
C LEU A 468 -0.43 -11.08 8.80
N TYR A 469 -1.44 -11.44 8.00
CA TYR A 469 -1.68 -10.88 6.67
C TYR A 469 -3.08 -10.24 6.53
N ASP A 470 -3.60 -9.67 7.62
CA ASP A 470 -4.82 -8.87 7.59
C ASP A 470 -4.69 -7.69 6.62
N THR A 471 -5.80 -7.21 6.05
CA THR A 471 -5.78 -6.14 5.04
C THR A 471 -5.15 -4.85 5.56
N TRP A 472 -5.31 -4.54 6.86
CA TRP A 472 -4.66 -3.37 7.45
C TRP A 472 -3.13 -3.50 7.50
N VAL A 473 -2.60 -4.73 7.66
CA VAL A 473 -1.16 -5.03 7.59
C VAL A 473 -0.66 -4.78 6.17
N LEU A 474 -1.36 -5.33 5.18
CA LEU A 474 -1.01 -5.18 3.77
C LEU A 474 -1.08 -3.70 3.32
N ASN A 475 -2.10 -2.96 3.75
CA ASN A 475 -2.21 -1.52 3.51
C ASN A 475 -1.06 -0.74 4.17
N THR A 476 -0.63 -1.15 5.37
CA THR A 476 0.53 -0.56 6.05
C THR A 476 1.83 -0.81 5.28
N LEU A 477 2.03 -2.02 4.75
CA LEU A 477 3.16 -2.34 3.87
C LEU A 477 3.12 -1.50 2.59
N TYR A 478 1.97 -1.41 1.92
CA TYR A 478 1.80 -0.57 0.74
C TYR A 478 2.09 0.91 0.99
N ALA A 479 1.65 1.44 2.14
CA ALA A 479 1.93 2.81 2.54
C ALA A 479 3.43 3.04 2.74
N LYS A 480 4.13 2.10 3.37
CA LYS A 480 5.59 2.13 3.57
C LYS A 480 6.36 2.03 2.25
N PHE A 481 6.00 1.10 1.37
CA PHE A 481 6.69 0.92 0.08
C PHE A 481 6.56 2.13 -0.84
N ARG A 482 5.37 2.73 -0.96
CA ARG A 482 5.15 3.89 -1.84
C ARG A 482 5.99 5.11 -1.48
N GLY A 483 6.31 5.28 -0.20
CA GLY A 483 7.12 6.41 0.27
C GLY A 483 8.64 6.18 0.20
N THR A 484 9.11 4.93 0.04
CA THR A 484 10.51 4.60 0.33
C THR A 484 11.18 3.61 -0.63
N ALA A 485 10.42 2.86 -1.41
CA ALA A 485 10.99 1.91 -2.35
C ALA A 485 11.76 2.64 -3.47
N SER A 486 12.97 2.17 -3.75
CA SER A 486 13.76 2.59 -4.91
C SER A 486 13.25 1.88 -6.17
N GLY A 487 13.26 2.57 -7.31
CA GLY A 487 12.85 2.02 -8.60
C GLY A 487 13.94 2.15 -9.66
N ARG A 488 14.12 1.11 -10.47
CA ARG A 488 14.92 1.13 -11.70
C ARG A 488 13.98 1.16 -12.90
N LEU A 489 14.22 2.12 -13.79
CA LEU A 489 13.47 2.22 -15.05
C LEU A 489 14.07 1.30 -16.11
N SER A 490 13.20 0.76 -16.95
CA SER A 490 13.55 -0.02 -18.12
C SER A 490 14.29 0.83 -19.14
N THR A 491 15.39 0.31 -19.67
CA THR A 491 16.12 0.93 -20.78
C THR A 491 15.39 0.82 -22.11
N TRP A 492 14.34 -0.01 -22.20
CA TRP A 492 13.59 -0.26 -23.43
C TRP A 492 12.44 0.72 -23.62
N ASP A 493 11.59 0.90 -22.61
CA ASP A 493 10.38 1.72 -22.69
C ASP A 493 10.33 2.87 -21.66
N GLY A 494 11.35 2.98 -20.79
CA GLY A 494 11.42 4.00 -19.76
C GLY A 494 10.46 3.81 -18.58
N GLY A 495 9.66 2.73 -18.57
CA GLY A 495 8.72 2.44 -17.49
C GLY A 495 9.41 1.81 -16.27
N PRO A 496 8.79 1.85 -15.07
CA PRO A 496 9.28 1.12 -13.90
C PRO A 496 9.37 -0.39 -14.16
N GLU A 497 10.49 -0.99 -13.78
CA GLU A 497 10.80 -2.41 -14.07
C GLU A 497 11.20 -3.21 -12.82
N VAL A 498 12.05 -2.64 -11.98
CA VAL A 498 12.52 -3.26 -10.74
C VAL A 498 12.28 -2.29 -9.60
N CYS A 499 11.83 -2.81 -8.46
CA CYS A 499 11.67 -2.06 -7.23
C CYS A 499 12.32 -2.81 -6.07
N ALA A 500 12.80 -2.06 -5.08
CA ALA A 500 13.42 -2.62 -3.89
C ALA A 500 13.24 -1.69 -2.69
N VAL A 501 13.29 -2.24 -1.49
CA VAL A 501 13.32 -1.46 -0.25
C VAL A 501 14.74 -1.48 0.31
N HIS A 502 15.38 -0.31 0.33
CA HIS A 502 16.70 -0.11 0.91
C HIS A 502 16.54 0.72 2.20
N PRO A 503 16.37 0.08 3.38
CA PRO A 503 15.89 0.73 4.60
C PRO A 503 16.84 1.81 5.16
N LEU A 504 18.14 1.76 4.84
CA LEU A 504 19.11 2.75 5.31
C LEU A 504 19.34 3.86 4.27
N TRP A 505 19.32 3.53 2.98
CA TRP A 505 19.37 4.48 1.87
C TRP A 505 18.20 5.47 1.90
N CYS A 506 16.99 5.00 2.21
CA CYS A 506 15.78 5.83 2.21
C CYS A 506 15.71 6.83 3.38
N LEU A 507 16.70 6.80 4.31
CA LEU A 507 16.84 7.80 5.37
C LEU A 507 17.42 9.13 4.89
N ALA A 508 18.02 9.19 3.69
CA ALA A 508 18.54 10.45 3.13
C ALA A 508 17.40 11.28 2.53
N ASN A 509 17.07 12.41 3.16
CA ASN A 509 15.97 13.27 2.74
C ASN A 509 16.16 13.87 1.34
N HIS A 510 15.05 14.27 0.74
CA HIS A 510 15.02 14.88 -0.58
C HIS A 510 15.51 16.35 -0.59
N SER A 511 16.30 16.70 -1.61
CA SER A 511 16.54 18.06 -2.05
C SER A 511 16.57 18.14 -3.58
N CYS A 512 16.11 19.26 -4.15
CA CYS A 512 16.29 19.55 -5.58
C CYS A 512 17.70 20.08 -5.92
N ASP A 513 18.55 20.35 -4.93
CA ASP A 513 20.01 20.48 -5.09
C ASP A 513 20.72 19.47 -4.17
N PRO A 514 20.61 18.17 -4.50
CA PRO A 514 21.16 17.10 -3.67
C PRO A 514 22.69 17.17 -3.63
N ASN A 515 23.29 16.69 -2.54
CA ASN A 515 24.75 16.57 -2.43
C ASN A 515 25.25 15.16 -2.73
N VAL A 516 24.34 14.19 -2.90
CA VAL A 516 24.64 12.85 -3.42
C VAL A 516 23.89 12.55 -4.72
N ARG A 517 24.42 11.59 -5.46
CA ARG A 517 23.72 10.86 -6.52
C ARG A 517 23.72 9.39 -6.16
N TRP A 518 22.85 8.61 -6.81
CA TRP A 518 22.81 7.17 -6.61
C TRP A 518 22.79 6.41 -7.93
N GLU A 519 23.27 5.18 -7.87
CA GLU A 519 23.23 4.19 -8.93
C GLU A 519 22.78 2.86 -8.33
N TRP A 520 22.05 2.05 -9.11
CA TRP A 520 21.59 0.74 -8.69
C TRP A 520 21.94 -0.34 -9.73
N GLY A 521 22.80 -1.27 -9.33
CA GLY A 521 23.24 -2.40 -10.15
C GLY A 521 23.63 -3.59 -9.28
N ALA A 522 22.63 -4.25 -8.67
CA ALA A 522 22.71 -5.24 -7.59
C ALA A 522 22.76 -4.64 -6.17
N GLU A 523 23.60 -3.64 -5.95
CA GLU A 523 23.58 -2.81 -4.74
C GLU A 523 23.20 -1.36 -5.09
N ILE A 524 22.56 -0.66 -4.15
CA ILE A 524 22.34 0.78 -4.26
C ILE A 524 23.52 1.51 -3.61
N THR A 525 23.99 2.56 -4.27
CA THR A 525 25.13 3.35 -3.77
C THR A 525 24.79 4.82 -3.64
N PHE A 526 25.34 5.50 -2.63
CA PHE A 526 25.45 6.96 -2.65
C PHE A 526 26.87 7.37 -3.00
N MET A 527 26.97 8.29 -3.96
CA MET A 527 28.22 8.98 -4.28
C MET A 527 28.06 10.47 -4.07
N ALA A 528 28.98 11.08 -3.33
CA ALA A 528 29.02 12.53 -3.14
C ALA A 528 29.27 13.22 -4.48
N ARG A 529 28.43 14.19 -4.83
CA ARG A 529 28.52 14.90 -6.10
C ARG A 529 29.79 15.75 -6.19
N THR A 530 30.39 15.80 -7.37
CA THR A 530 31.38 16.83 -7.70
C THR A 530 30.71 18.19 -7.88
N THR A 531 31.50 19.27 -7.91
CA THR A 531 30.96 20.61 -8.13
C THR A 531 30.21 20.70 -9.46
N GLU A 532 30.68 20.01 -10.50
CA GLU A 532 30.10 19.98 -11.83
C GLU A 532 28.76 19.22 -11.86
N GLU A 533 28.57 18.26 -10.96
CA GLU A 533 27.36 17.45 -10.84
C GLU A 533 26.28 18.09 -9.95
N ARG A 534 26.58 19.21 -9.26
CA ARG A 534 25.58 19.97 -8.47
C ARG A 534 24.53 20.61 -9.37
N ALA A 535 23.33 20.80 -8.82
CA ALA A 535 22.21 21.35 -9.56
C ALA A 535 22.49 22.79 -10.03
N MET A 536 22.00 23.09 -11.24
CA MET A 536 21.97 24.46 -11.75
C MET A 536 20.72 25.17 -11.24
N TRP A 537 20.90 26.37 -10.70
CA TRP A 537 19.83 27.23 -10.22
C TRP A 537 19.54 28.30 -11.27
N LYS A 538 18.27 28.53 -11.58
CA LYS A 538 17.86 29.67 -12.39
C LYS A 538 17.97 30.96 -11.58
N GLU A 539 18.65 31.95 -12.14
CA GLU A 539 18.82 33.28 -11.55
C GLU A 539 17.82 34.28 -12.13
N LYS A 540 17.64 35.42 -11.44
CA LYS A 540 16.68 36.48 -11.82
C LYS A 540 16.92 37.06 -13.22
N ASP A 541 18.16 37.05 -13.69
CA ASP A 541 18.56 37.56 -15.00
C ASP A 541 18.52 36.49 -16.10
N GLY A 542 17.97 35.31 -15.80
CA GLY A 542 17.89 34.18 -16.71
C GLY A 542 19.19 33.39 -16.87
N ARG A 543 20.26 33.75 -16.16
CA ARG A 543 21.48 32.94 -16.10
C ARG A 543 21.26 31.73 -15.20
N GLU A 544 22.12 30.73 -15.35
CA GLU A 544 22.15 29.59 -14.46
C GLU A 544 23.46 29.56 -13.68
N SER A 545 23.40 29.26 -12.39
CA SER A 545 24.58 29.17 -11.53
C SER A 545 24.54 27.95 -10.62
N ARG A 546 25.70 27.43 -10.23
CA ARG A 546 25.82 26.43 -9.16
C ARG A 546 26.13 27.17 -7.87
N ARG A 547 25.23 27.05 -6.88
CA ARG A 547 25.37 27.75 -5.60
C ARG A 547 26.20 26.96 -4.60
N ASN A 548 26.15 25.64 -4.67
CA ASN A 548 26.79 24.75 -3.71
C ASN A 548 28.02 24.05 -4.28
N ARG A 549 28.95 23.71 -3.39
CA ARG A 549 30.22 23.00 -3.70
C ARG A 549 30.00 21.48 -3.83
N GLY A 550 30.93 20.79 -4.47
CA GLY A 550 31.02 19.33 -4.39
C GLY A 550 31.52 18.83 -3.03
N GLY A 551 31.29 17.54 -2.74
CA GLY A 551 31.60 16.91 -1.46
C GLY A 551 30.65 17.36 -0.34
N ILE A 552 30.88 16.85 0.88
CA ILE A 552 30.01 17.07 2.04
C ILE A 552 30.89 17.34 3.26
N LYS A 553 30.57 18.39 4.04
CA LYS A 553 31.29 18.67 5.29
C LYS A 553 30.73 17.82 6.43
N LYS A 554 31.59 17.58 7.43
CA LYS A 554 31.15 17.08 8.72
C LYS A 554 29.92 17.86 9.20
N ASP A 555 28.96 17.13 9.76
CA ASP A 555 27.68 17.60 10.29
C ASP A 555 26.69 18.15 9.24
N GLU A 556 27.02 18.14 7.94
CA GLU A 556 26.03 18.40 6.89
C GLU A 556 25.13 17.17 6.66
N GLU A 557 23.86 17.42 6.35
CA GLU A 557 22.89 16.39 5.98
C GLU A 557 23.24 15.81 4.60
N ILE A 558 23.10 14.50 4.44
CA ILE A 558 23.15 13.80 3.16
C ILE A 558 21.79 13.94 2.50
N LEU A 559 21.75 14.70 1.40
CA LEU A 559 20.53 15.05 0.69
C LEU A 559 20.48 14.34 -0.66
N ASN A 560 19.47 13.48 -0.82
CA ASN A 560 19.19 12.68 -2.00
C ASN A 560 18.19 13.38 -2.94
N HIS A 561 17.94 12.82 -4.12
CA HIS A 561 16.88 13.24 -5.04
C HIS A 561 15.91 12.09 -5.35
N TYR A 562 14.62 12.40 -5.36
CA TYR A 562 13.52 11.44 -5.60
C TYR A 562 12.82 11.68 -6.95
N CYS A 563 13.21 12.75 -7.63
CA CYS A 563 12.75 13.13 -8.96
C CYS A 563 13.96 13.54 -9.79
N ASP A 564 13.76 13.68 -11.11
CA ASP A 564 14.76 14.28 -11.97
C ASP A 564 14.96 15.77 -11.59
N ILE A 565 16.19 16.12 -11.22
CA ILE A 565 16.58 17.47 -10.80
C ILE A 565 16.67 18.46 -11.97
N GLY A 566 16.64 17.98 -13.21
CA GLY A 566 16.60 18.79 -14.43
C GLY A 566 15.22 19.37 -14.76
N LEU A 567 14.15 18.82 -14.17
CA LEU A 567 12.77 19.27 -14.37
C LEU A 567 12.54 20.70 -13.83
N SER A 568 11.48 21.36 -14.31
CA SER A 568 11.04 22.66 -13.78
C SER A 568 10.53 22.57 -12.34
N VAL A 569 10.51 23.68 -11.61
CA VAL A 569 10.00 23.69 -10.23
C VAL A 569 8.55 23.20 -10.12
N LYS A 570 7.71 23.51 -11.11
CA LYS A 570 6.34 23.04 -11.19
C LYS A 570 6.27 21.51 -11.29
N GLU A 571 7.00 20.93 -12.24
CA GLU A 571 7.03 19.48 -12.47
C GLU A 571 7.64 18.73 -11.27
N ARG A 572 8.73 19.26 -10.68
CA ARG A 572 9.31 18.67 -9.47
C ARG A 572 8.35 18.68 -8.28
N ARG A 573 7.57 19.76 -8.10
CA ARG A 573 6.55 19.84 -7.04
C ARG A 573 5.35 18.94 -7.29
N GLU A 574 4.95 18.75 -8.55
CA GLU A 574 3.92 17.79 -8.92
C GLU A 574 4.36 16.35 -8.57
N TRP A 575 5.60 15.99 -8.90
CA TRP A 575 6.19 14.70 -8.51
C TRP A 575 6.30 14.53 -7.00
N ALA A 576 6.75 15.58 -6.29
CA ALA A 576 6.92 15.58 -4.85
C ALA A 576 5.60 15.32 -4.09
N ARG A 577 4.45 15.72 -4.63
CA ARG A 577 3.15 15.45 -3.98
C ARG A 577 2.91 13.95 -3.77
N GLY A 578 3.34 13.11 -4.72
CA GLY A 578 3.28 11.66 -4.57
C GLY A 578 4.37 11.11 -3.67
N ALA A 579 5.63 11.49 -3.91
CA ALA A 579 6.79 10.89 -3.24
C ALA A 579 7.04 11.40 -1.80
N LEU A 580 6.66 12.65 -1.50
CA LEU A 580 6.86 13.31 -0.20
C LEU A 580 5.55 13.58 0.55
N GLY A 581 4.39 13.29 -0.05
CA GLY A 581 3.09 13.65 0.53
C GLY A 581 2.70 15.13 0.43
N GLY A 582 3.50 15.94 -0.29
CA GLY A 582 3.20 17.36 -0.57
C GLY A 582 4.29 18.06 -1.40
N MET A 583 4.20 19.39 -1.56
CA MET A 583 5.14 20.14 -2.41
C MET A 583 6.52 20.26 -1.78
N CYS A 584 7.59 20.06 -2.55
CA CYS A 584 8.95 20.29 -2.05
C CYS A 584 9.19 21.76 -1.65
N LEU A 585 9.66 21.95 -0.42
CA LEU A 585 9.99 23.24 0.21
C LEU A 585 11.50 23.46 0.37
N CYS A 586 12.35 22.71 -0.36
CA CYS A 586 13.79 22.95 -0.34
C CYS A 586 14.14 24.35 -0.88
N GLU A 587 15.30 24.87 -0.51
CA GLU A 587 15.76 26.22 -0.87
C GLU A 587 15.68 26.48 -2.38
N ARG A 588 16.05 25.50 -3.21
CA ARG A 588 15.97 25.62 -4.68
C ARG A 588 14.54 25.78 -5.17
N CYS A 589 13.60 24.99 -4.65
CA CYS A 589 12.20 25.07 -5.04
C CYS A 589 11.56 26.38 -4.60
N LEU A 590 11.85 26.85 -3.39
CA LEU A 590 11.35 28.16 -2.91
C LEU A 590 11.89 29.30 -3.78
N TRP A 591 13.19 29.26 -4.10
CA TRP A 591 13.82 30.26 -4.96
C TRP A 591 13.23 30.26 -6.37
N GLU A 592 13.22 29.13 -7.07
CA GLU A 592 12.75 29.04 -8.45
C GLU A 592 11.26 29.38 -8.57
N ALA A 593 10.43 28.98 -7.60
CA ALA A 593 9.02 29.34 -7.59
C ALA A 593 8.81 30.85 -7.42
N SER A 594 9.63 31.52 -6.60
CA SER A 594 9.57 32.98 -6.43
C SER A 594 9.95 33.79 -7.68
N LEU A 595 10.48 33.13 -8.73
CA LEU A 595 10.77 33.75 -10.03
C LEU A 595 9.59 33.62 -11.00
N GLU A 596 8.66 32.71 -10.75
CA GLU A 596 7.45 32.48 -11.56
C GLU A 596 6.25 33.34 -11.08
N GLU A 597 6.35 33.90 -9.87
CA GLU A 597 5.47 34.94 -9.30
C GLU A 597 5.88 36.35 -9.75
#